data_AF-A0AAV0XP21-F1
#
_entry.id   AF-A0AAV0XP21-F1
#
_cell.length_a   1.000
_cell.length_b   1.000
_cell.length_c   1.000
_cell.angle_alpha   90.00
_cell.angle_beta   90.00
_cell.angle_gamma   90.00
#
_symmetry.space_group_name_H-M   'P 1'
#
loop_
_entity.id
_entity.type
_entity.pdbx_description
1 polymer ?
#
loop_
_entity_poly.entity_id
_entity_poly.type
_entity_poly.pdbx_seq_one_letter_code
_entity_poly.pdbx_strand_id
1 'polypeptide(L)'
;MHEIEGLLSSRSIDVCLIQEPATDCKGIYLFDRRPYRVVASGVGPKTAIVVANPAVGILSLQHLSTPHISVAVFTVGNLRLVLISAYFQFSEPTQTHVDDLMNGILW
;
A
#
# COMPACT_ATOMS: atom_id res chain seq x y z
N MET A 1 -5.58 -9.13 -12.20
CA MET A 1 -5.93 -7.85 -11.54
C MET A 1 -7.44 -7.55 -11.51
N HIS A 2 -8.23 -7.96 -12.52
CA HIS A 2 -9.71 -7.88 -12.45
C HIS A 2 -10.32 -8.66 -11.28
N GLU A 3 -9.68 -9.73 -10.81
CA GLU A 3 -10.13 -10.47 -9.61
C GLU A 3 -10.03 -9.64 -8.34
N ILE A 4 -8.95 -8.88 -8.14
CA ILE A 4 -8.79 -7.98 -6.98
C ILE A 4 -9.86 -6.89 -7.05
N GLU A 5 -10.13 -6.33 -8.22
CA GLU A 5 -11.22 -5.37 -8.43
C GLU A 5 -12.59 -5.97 -8.09
N GLY A 6 -12.85 -7.21 -8.51
CA GLY A 6 -14.04 -7.98 -8.12
C GLY A 6 -14.17 -8.13 -6.60
N LEU A 7 -13.07 -8.45 -5.91
CA LEU A 7 -13.03 -8.55 -4.46
C LEU A 7 -13.31 -7.20 -3.77
N LEU A 8 -12.67 -6.12 -4.23
CA LEU A 8 -12.86 -4.78 -3.65
C LEU A 8 -14.28 -4.22 -3.93
N SER A 9 -14.86 -4.53 -5.09
CA SER A 9 -16.22 -4.11 -5.44
C SER A 9 -17.31 -4.86 -4.68
N SER A 10 -17.02 -6.06 -4.16
CA SER A 10 -17.94 -6.84 -3.33
C SER A 10 -18.27 -6.19 -1.97
N ARG A 11 -17.61 -5.07 -1.62
CA ARG A 11 -17.78 -4.25 -0.39
C ARG A 11 -17.51 -4.95 0.94
N SER A 12 -16.92 -6.14 0.92
CA SER A 12 -16.49 -6.86 2.13
C SER A 12 -15.08 -6.48 2.61
N ILE A 13 -14.33 -5.72 1.81
CA ILE A 13 -12.94 -5.36 2.08
C ILE A 13 -12.81 -3.85 2.21
N ASP A 14 -12.36 -3.39 3.38
CA ASP A 14 -12.11 -1.97 3.62
C ASP A 14 -10.77 -1.52 3.04
N VAL A 15 -9.74 -2.34 3.23
CA VAL A 15 -8.35 -2.08 2.83
C VAL A 15 -7.68 -3.36 2.32
N CYS A 16 -6.87 -3.22 1.27
CA CYS A 16 -6.07 -4.30 0.70
C CYS A 16 -4.61 -3.88 0.60
N LEU A 17 -3.70 -4.75 1.03
CA LEU A 17 -2.25 -4.57 0.94
C LEU A 17 -1.77 -5.42 -0.24
N ILE A 18 -1.18 -4.79 -1.25
CA ILE A 18 -0.85 -5.42 -2.54
C ILE A 18 0.65 -5.36 -2.74
N GLN A 19 1.24 -6.48 -3.16
CA GLN A 19 2.60 -6.56 -3.68
C GLN A 19 2.58 -6.77 -5.19
N GLU A 20 3.61 -6.25 -5.87
CA GLU A 20 3.75 -6.24 -7.33
C GLU A 20 2.49 -5.77 -8.08
N PRO A 21 1.92 -4.59 -7.72
CA PRO A 21 0.82 -4.07 -8.50
C PRO A 21 1.31 -3.78 -9.92
N ALA A 22 0.52 -4.14 -10.94
CA ALA A 22 0.86 -3.70 -12.30
C ALA A 22 0.76 -2.18 -12.38
N THR A 23 1.78 -1.58 -12.98
CA THR A 23 1.91 -0.13 -13.13
C THR A 23 1.86 0.24 -14.61
N ASP A 24 1.40 1.45 -14.90
CA ASP A 24 1.56 2.09 -16.20
C ASP A 24 2.22 3.46 -16.03
N CYS A 25 2.32 4.23 -17.11
CA CYS A 25 2.94 5.56 -17.11
C CYS A 25 2.23 6.58 -16.17
N LYS A 26 1.04 6.24 -15.65
CA LYS A 26 0.20 7.12 -14.83
C LYS A 26 0.17 6.68 -13.36
N GLY A 27 0.81 5.57 -13.00
CA GLY A 27 0.83 5.06 -11.63
C GLY A 27 0.44 3.59 -11.57
N ILE A 28 -0.33 3.22 -10.54
CA ILE A 28 -0.79 1.85 -10.36
C ILE A 28 -2.05 1.63 -11.21
N TYR A 29 -1.94 0.69 -12.15
CA TYR A 29 -2.98 0.35 -13.09
C TYR A 29 -4.26 -0.09 -12.35
N LEU A 30 -5.42 0.30 -12.88
CA LEU A 30 -6.78 0.12 -12.32
C LEU A 30 -7.09 0.87 -11.02
N PHE A 31 -6.21 0.93 -10.03
CA PHE A 31 -6.56 1.55 -8.74
C PHE A 31 -6.60 3.08 -8.82
N ASP A 32 -5.68 3.71 -9.55
CA ASP A 32 -5.67 5.18 -9.73
C ASP A 32 -6.82 5.68 -10.64
N ARG A 33 -7.60 4.78 -11.24
CA ARG A 33 -8.69 5.09 -12.19
C ARG A 33 -10.09 4.81 -11.62
N ARG A 34 -10.17 4.45 -10.35
CA ARG A 34 -11.37 4.03 -9.62
C ARG A 34 -11.52 4.89 -8.36
N PRO A 35 -12.68 4.87 -7.66
CA PRO A 35 -12.87 5.66 -6.44
C PRO A 35 -12.12 5.08 -5.22
N TYR A 36 -10.98 4.44 -5.47
CA TYR A 36 -10.11 3.91 -4.44
C TYR A 36 -9.05 4.94 -4.09
N ARG A 37 -8.66 4.98 -2.82
CA ARG A 37 -7.49 5.75 -2.40
C ARG A 37 -6.29 4.82 -2.35
N VAL A 38 -5.18 5.26 -2.93
CA VAL A 38 -3.98 4.44 -3.07
C VAL A 38 -2.84 5.12 -2.34
N VAL A 39 -2.13 4.37 -1.50
CA VAL A 39 -0.85 4.77 -0.92
C VAL A 39 0.24 3.91 -1.54
N ALA A 40 1.14 4.56 -2.26
CA ALA A 40 2.35 4.00 -2.83
C ALA A 40 3.42 5.09 -2.92
N SER A 41 4.69 4.71 -3.02
CA SER A 41 5.83 5.65 -3.06
C SER A 41 6.80 5.29 -4.19
N GLY A 42 7.44 6.31 -4.75
CA GLY A 42 8.48 6.19 -5.78
C GLY A 42 7.98 5.87 -7.19
N VAL A 43 8.94 5.78 -8.12
CA VAL A 43 8.68 5.39 -9.53
C VAL A 43 8.67 3.86 -9.61
N GLY A 44 7.61 3.29 -10.18
CA GLY A 44 7.44 1.84 -10.28
C GLY A 44 7.28 1.15 -8.91
N PRO A 45 6.27 1.54 -8.11
CA PRO A 45 6.05 0.97 -6.78
C PRO A 45 5.85 -0.55 -6.85
N LYS A 46 6.52 -1.27 -5.95
CA LYS A 46 6.39 -2.72 -5.76
C LYS A 46 5.33 -3.10 -4.74
N THR A 47 4.74 -2.11 -4.08
CA THR A 47 3.75 -2.31 -3.04
C THR A 47 2.77 -1.16 -3.04
N ALA A 48 1.55 -1.43 -2.59
CA ALA A 48 0.52 -0.42 -2.41
C ALA A 48 -0.44 -0.79 -1.28
N ILE A 49 -1.00 0.23 -0.63
CA ILE A 49 -2.18 0.09 0.23
C ILE A 49 -3.36 0.70 -0.51
N VAL A 50 -4.38 -0.11 -0.81
CA VAL A 50 -5.60 0.30 -1.51
C VAL A 50 -6.75 0.36 -0.51
N VAL A 51 -7.36 1.52 -0.36
CA VAL A 51 -8.51 1.74 0.52
C VAL A 51 -9.78 1.83 -0.32
N ALA A 52 -10.65 0.84 -0.14
CA ALA A 52 -11.90 0.72 -0.89
C ALA A 52 -13.10 1.35 -0.18
N ASN A 53 -13.10 1.35 1.16
CA ASN A 53 -14.17 1.98 1.93
C ASN A 53 -13.90 3.49 2.12
N PRO A 54 -14.78 4.39 1.64
CA PRO A 54 -14.58 5.83 1.79
C PRO A 54 -14.70 6.34 3.24
N ALA A 55 -15.35 5.57 4.14
CA ALA A 55 -15.48 5.94 5.55
C ALA A 55 -14.18 5.74 6.35
N VAL A 56 -13.21 5.01 5.80
CA VAL A 56 -11.89 4.82 6.39
C VAL A 56 -11.08 6.11 6.29
N GLY A 57 -10.46 6.56 7.36
CA GLY A 57 -9.41 7.58 7.28
C GLY A 57 -8.07 6.94 6.90
N ILE A 58 -7.32 7.60 6.00
CA ILE A 58 -5.98 7.15 5.61
C ILE A 58 -5.05 8.35 5.53
N LEU A 59 -3.87 8.23 6.16
CA LEU A 59 -2.79 9.21 6.09
C LEU A 59 -1.52 8.51 5.64
N SER A 60 -1.04 8.85 4.44
CA SER A 60 0.23 8.33 3.93
C SER A 60 1.41 8.89 4.73
N LEU A 61 2.31 8.01 5.18
CA LEU A 61 3.58 8.38 5.81
C LEU A 61 4.69 8.31 4.77
N GLN A 62 4.73 9.31 3.87
CA GLN A 62 5.65 9.34 2.73
C GLN A 62 7.14 9.28 3.14
N HIS A 63 7.49 9.89 4.28
CA HIS A 63 8.86 9.87 4.81
C HIS A 63 9.32 8.48 5.28
N LEU A 64 8.38 7.55 5.49
CA LEU A 64 8.66 6.15 5.85
C LEU A 64 8.42 5.19 4.68
N SER A 65 7.93 5.70 3.55
CA SER A 65 7.52 4.87 2.41
C SER A 65 8.60 4.87 1.33
N THR A 66 8.95 3.68 0.84
CA THR A 66 9.88 3.43 -0.25
C THR A 66 9.15 2.74 -1.41
N PRO A 67 9.78 2.52 -2.58
CA PRO A 67 9.17 1.69 -3.62
C PRO A 67 8.81 0.28 -3.16
N HIS A 68 9.49 -0.25 -2.14
CA HIS A 68 9.29 -1.60 -1.59
C HIS A 68 8.45 -1.64 -0.30
N ILE A 69 8.20 -0.49 0.33
CA ILE A 69 7.45 -0.39 1.59
C ILE A 69 6.45 0.77 1.50
N SER A 70 5.15 0.47 1.62
CA SER A 70 4.10 1.49 1.75
C SER A 70 3.64 1.57 3.20
N VAL A 71 3.65 2.76 3.78
CA VAL A 71 3.28 2.99 5.18
C VAL A 71 2.16 4.03 5.28
N ALA A 72 1.11 3.71 6.03
CA ALA A 72 0.02 4.63 6.27
C ALA A 72 -0.60 4.46 7.65
N VAL A 73 -1.13 5.54 8.21
CA VAL A 73 -2.02 5.49 9.37
C VAL A 73 -3.44 5.30 8.89
N PHE A 74 -4.06 4.21 9.33
CA PHE A 74 -5.46 3.86 9.10
C PHE A 74 -6.30 4.24 10.31
N THR A 75 -7.48 4.82 10.08
CA THR A 75 -8.45 5.12 11.14
C THR A 75 -9.88 4.70 10.77
N VAL A 76 -10.57 4.05 11.71
CA VAL A 76 -12.01 3.74 11.62
C VAL A 76 -12.63 3.92 13.00
N GLY A 77 -13.50 4.93 13.15
CA GLY A 77 -13.99 5.33 14.47
C GLY A 77 -12.82 5.68 15.39
N ASN A 78 -12.73 4.98 16.53
CA ASN A 78 -11.64 5.17 17.51
C ASN A 78 -10.43 4.25 17.26
N LEU A 79 -10.51 3.33 16.29
CA LEU A 79 -9.39 2.47 15.93
C LEU A 79 -8.37 3.25 15.12
N ARG A 80 -7.10 3.17 15.52
CA ARG A 80 -5.96 3.74 14.80
C ARG A 80 -4.86 2.70 14.68
N LEU A 81 -4.48 2.37 13.44
CA LEU A 81 -3.45 1.37 13.14
C LEU A 81 -2.41 1.97 12.18
N VAL A 82 -1.19 1.47 12.27
CA VAL A 82 -0.20 1.66 11.20
C VAL A 82 -0.28 0.43 10.29
N LEU A 83 -0.55 0.66 9.01
CA LEU A 83 -0.53 -0.35 7.98
C LEU A 83 0.80 -0.28 7.23
N ILE A 84 1.40 -1.44 7.03
CA ILE A 84 2.68 -1.59 6.34
C ILE A 84 2.51 -2.68 5.30
N SER A 85 2.63 -2.32 4.02
CA SER A 85 2.73 -3.29 2.94
C SER A 85 4.17 -3.32 2.44
N ALA A 86 4.85 -4.45 2.61
CA ALA A 86 6.25 -4.62 2.23
C ALA A 86 6.40 -5.72 1.17
N TYR A 87 7.30 -5.50 0.21
CA TYR A 87 7.68 -6.49 -0.79
C TYR A 87 9.19 -6.69 -0.78
N PHE A 88 9.63 -7.88 -0.39
CA PHE A 88 11.03 -8.25 -0.35
C PHE A 88 11.37 -8.97 -1.65
N GLN A 89 12.11 -8.28 -2.51
CA GLN A 89 12.37 -8.78 -3.85
C GLN A 89 13.32 -9.96 -3.78
N PHE A 90 12.94 -11.07 -4.43
CA PHE A 90 13.73 -12.31 -4.39
C PHE A 90 15.17 -12.12 -4.88
N SER A 91 15.38 -11.23 -5.85
CA SER A 91 16.72 -10.97 -6.41
C SER A 91 17.58 -10.04 -5.55
N GLU A 92 17.08 -9.55 -4.42
CA GLU A 92 17.77 -8.61 -3.54
C GLU A 92 17.98 -9.23 -2.15
N PRO A 93 19.08 -8.88 -1.44
CA PRO A 93 19.28 -9.35 -0.08
C PRO A 93 18.14 -8.89 0.84
N THR A 94 17.54 -9.83 1.58
CA THR A 94 16.47 -9.53 2.54
C THR A 94 16.86 -8.46 3.56
N GLN A 95 18.14 -8.43 3.96
CA GLN A 95 18.66 -7.48 4.93
C GLN A 95 18.42 -6.02 4.52
N THR A 96 18.54 -5.69 3.23
CA THR A 96 18.29 -4.34 2.73
C THR A 96 16.88 -3.85 3.10
N HIS A 97 15.88 -4.70 2.93
CA HIS A 97 14.49 -4.35 3.25
C HIS A 97 14.18 -4.37 4.75
N VAL A 98 14.87 -5.23 5.50
CA VAL A 98 14.77 -5.24 6.97
C VAL A 98 15.32 -3.94 7.55
N ASP A 99 16.45 -3.47 7.04
CA ASP A 99 17.07 -2.22 7.49
C ASP A 99 16.15 -1.03 7.19
N ASP A 100 15.55 -0.97 6.00
CA ASP A 100 14.56 0.07 5.65
C ASP A 100 13.35 0.06 6.60
N LEU A 101 12.84 -1.14 6.94
CA LEU A 101 11.71 -1.28 7.86
C LEU A 101 12.06 -0.83 9.28
N MET A 102 13.25 -1.22 9.77
CA MET A 102 13.73 -0.90 11.12
C MET A 102 14.06 0.58 11.26
N ASN A 103 14.73 1.18 10.27
CA ASN A 103 15.11 2.59 10.30
C ASN A 103 13.91 3.53 10.14
N GLY A 104 12.81 3.07 9.55
CA GLY A 104 11.61 3.88 9.32
C GLY A 104 10.57 3.81 10.44
N ILE A 105 10.28 2.62 10.99
CA ILE A 105 8.99 2.38 11.66
C ILE A 105 9.11 2.00 13.13
N LEU A 106 10.26 1.48 13.57
CA LEU A 106 10.46 0.94 14.91
C LEU A 106 11.45 1.80 15.70
N TRP A 107 10.97 2.97 16.15
CA TRP A 107 11.65 3.79 17.17
C TRP A 107 10.71 4.01 18.36
#